data_AF-G9BZW8-F1
#
_entry.id   AF-G9BZW8-F1
#
_cell.length_a   1.000
_cell.length_b   1.000
_cell.length_c   1.000
_cell.angle_alpha   90.00
_cell.angle_beta   90.00
_cell.angle_gamma   90.00
#
_symmetry.space_group_name_H-M   'P 1'
#
loop_
_entity.id
_entity.type
_entity.pdbx_description
1 polymer ?
#
loop_
_entity_poly.entity_id
_entity_poly.type
_entity_poly.pdbx_seq_one_letter_code
_entity_poly.pdbx_strand_id
1 'polypeptide(L)'
;EQETTSTVAPAKLYKALVKDADVIIPKAVDVIKSVETVEGNGGPGTIKKLTFVEDGETKYVLHKVEAIDEANFGYNYSIVGGVGLPVTVEKITFESKLFAGPDGGSIGKLTVKYQ
;
A
#
# COMPACT_ATOMS: atom_id res chain seq x y z
N GLU A 1 1.06 -10.10 -13.09
CA GLU A 1 2.13 -9.98 -12.09
C GLU A 1 3.16 -8.98 -12.61
N GLN A 2 3.58 -8.03 -11.79
CA GLN A 2 4.60 -7.04 -12.08
C GLN A 2 5.78 -7.24 -11.14
N GLU A 3 6.98 -7.02 -11.64
CA GLU A 3 8.23 -7.13 -10.87
C GLU A 3 8.98 -5.81 -10.90
N THR A 4 9.58 -5.42 -9.78
CA THR A 4 10.38 -4.20 -9.65
C THR A 4 11.57 -4.46 -8.74
N THR A 5 12.71 -3.85 -9.02
CA THR A 5 13.93 -3.98 -8.20
C THR A 5 14.16 -2.71 -7.39
N SER A 6 14.81 -2.86 -6.23
CA SER A 6 15.28 -1.75 -5.41
C SER A 6 16.66 -2.08 -4.84
N THR A 7 17.51 -1.08 -4.69
CA THR A 7 18.81 -1.23 -4.02
C THR A 7 18.68 -1.33 -2.49
N VAL A 8 17.46 -1.15 -1.94
CA VAL A 8 17.20 -1.23 -0.50
C VAL A 8 16.96 -2.68 -0.08
N ALA A 9 17.60 -3.10 1.02
CA ALA A 9 17.43 -4.43 1.59
C ALA A 9 15.95 -4.75 1.92
N PRO A 10 15.48 -6.01 1.73
CA PRO A 10 14.06 -6.36 1.81
C PRO A 10 13.41 -5.99 3.15
N ALA A 11 14.07 -6.31 4.28
CA ALA A 11 13.52 -6.02 5.60
C ALA A 11 13.34 -4.51 5.85
N LYS A 12 14.29 -3.69 5.38
CA LYS A 12 14.23 -2.23 5.53
C LYS A 12 13.13 -1.64 4.66
N LEU A 13 13.02 -2.11 3.41
CA LEU A 13 11.98 -1.67 2.49
C LEU A 13 10.59 -2.12 2.97
N TYR A 14 10.45 -3.34 3.47
CA TYR A 14 9.21 -3.86 4.03
C TYR A 14 8.72 -3.01 5.21
N LYS A 15 9.61 -2.68 6.15
CA LYS A 15 9.28 -1.80 7.27
C LYS A 15 8.75 -0.45 6.79
N ALA A 16 9.42 0.16 5.80
CA ALA A 16 9.00 1.45 5.23
C ALA A 16 7.60 1.37 4.57
N LEU A 17 7.33 0.31 3.81
CA LEU A 17 6.08 0.15 3.05
C LEU A 17 4.89 -0.32 3.90
N VAL A 18 5.13 -0.96 5.05
CA VAL A 18 4.06 -1.57 5.86
C VAL A 18 3.89 -0.90 7.21
N LYS A 19 4.98 -0.61 7.92
CA LYS A 19 4.95 -0.09 9.30
C LYS A 19 5.02 1.43 9.35
N ASP A 20 5.93 2.01 8.56
CA ASP A 20 6.19 3.45 8.58
C ASP A 20 5.40 4.20 7.47
N ALA A 21 4.57 3.48 6.71
CA ALA A 21 3.91 3.98 5.50
C ALA A 21 3.07 5.23 5.73
N ASP A 22 2.35 5.30 6.86
CA ASP A 22 1.45 6.42 7.15
C ASP A 22 2.20 7.75 7.29
N VAL A 23 3.47 7.70 7.71
CA VAL A 23 4.35 8.86 7.85
C VAL A 23 5.15 9.13 6.57
N ILE A 24 5.53 8.07 5.85
CA ILE A 24 6.37 8.17 4.65
C ILE A 24 5.55 8.61 3.44
N ILE A 25 4.38 8.01 3.20
CA ILE A 25 3.60 8.21 1.98
C ILE A 25 3.27 9.70 1.74
N PRO A 26 2.74 10.48 2.70
CA PRO A 26 2.46 11.90 2.47
C PRO A 26 3.72 12.76 2.19
N LYS A 27 4.91 12.27 2.55
CA LYS A 27 6.19 12.95 2.30
C LYS A 27 6.82 12.52 0.98
N ALA A 28 6.51 11.31 0.51
CA ALA A 28 7.07 10.72 -0.69
C ALA A 28 6.19 10.95 -1.93
N VAL A 29 4.90 11.21 -1.74
CA VAL A 29 3.92 11.38 -2.82
C VAL A 29 3.18 12.70 -2.62
N ASP A 30 3.60 13.74 -3.35
CA ASP A 30 3.17 15.13 -3.16
C ASP A 30 1.64 15.37 -3.17
N VAL A 31 0.91 14.55 -3.93
CA VAL A 31 -0.55 14.65 -4.04
C VAL A 31 -1.27 14.12 -2.79
N ILE A 32 -0.66 13.20 -2.03
CA ILE A 32 -1.24 12.61 -0.82
C ILE A 32 -1.00 13.55 0.36
N LYS A 33 -2.07 13.90 1.09
CA LYS A 33 -2.05 14.87 2.19
C LYS A 33 -2.03 14.21 3.56
N SER A 34 -2.75 13.11 3.72
CA SER A 34 -2.77 12.35 4.98
C SER A 34 -3.07 10.87 4.75
N VAL A 35 -2.62 10.07 5.71
CA VAL A 35 -3.01 8.67 5.88
C VAL A 35 -3.48 8.51 7.32
N GLU A 36 -4.73 8.12 7.50
CA GLU A 36 -5.36 8.03 8.82
C GLU A 36 -5.98 6.65 9.00
N THR A 37 -5.69 5.97 10.12
CA THR A 37 -6.40 4.74 10.48
C THR A 37 -7.79 5.11 11.00
N VAL A 38 -8.83 4.64 10.32
CA VAL A 38 -10.23 4.91 10.68
C VAL A 38 -10.90 3.72 11.38
N GLU A 39 -10.37 2.52 11.19
CA GLU A 39 -10.81 1.30 11.86
C GLU A 39 -9.64 0.33 12.04
N GLY A 40 -9.57 -0.35 13.19
CA GLY A 40 -8.57 -1.38 13.47
C GLY A 40 -7.32 -0.87 14.19
N ASN A 41 -6.28 -1.71 14.20
CA ASN A 41 -5.08 -1.54 15.03
C ASN A 41 -3.76 -1.68 14.25
N GLY A 42 -3.83 -1.70 12.92
CA GLY A 42 -2.69 -1.92 12.01
C GLY A 42 -2.56 -3.35 11.48
N GLY A 43 -3.27 -4.33 12.03
CA GLY A 43 -3.32 -5.70 11.52
C GLY A 43 -4.35 -5.93 10.40
N PRO A 44 -4.51 -7.19 9.92
CA PRO A 44 -5.57 -7.56 8.98
C PRO A 44 -6.95 -7.06 9.42
N GLY A 45 -7.72 -6.51 8.48
CA GLY A 45 -9.00 -5.85 8.72
C GLY A 45 -8.90 -4.34 8.95
N THR A 46 -7.71 -3.80 9.26
CA THR A 46 -7.53 -2.35 9.46
C THR A 46 -7.90 -1.57 8.20
N ILE A 47 -8.69 -0.51 8.36
CA ILE A 47 -9.05 0.41 7.29
C ILE A 47 -8.35 1.74 7.52
N LYS A 48 -7.65 2.20 6.49
CA LYS A 48 -6.97 3.49 6.43
C LYS A 48 -7.62 4.36 5.36
N LYS A 49 -7.86 5.62 5.67
CA LYS A 49 -8.28 6.64 4.73
C LYS A 49 -7.05 7.37 4.22
N LEU A 50 -6.81 7.31 2.91
CA LEU A 50 -5.77 8.09 2.24
C LEU A 50 -6.44 9.29 1.58
N THR A 51 -6.14 10.50 2.06
CA THR A 51 -6.67 11.75 1.50
C THR A 51 -5.64 12.35 0.56
N PHE A 52 -6.07 12.74 -0.64
CA PHE A 52 -5.20 13.32 -1.67
C PHE A 52 -5.91 14.43 -2.45
N VAL A 53 -5.13 15.24 -3.16
CA VAL A 53 -5.65 16.30 -4.03
C VAL A 53 -5.36 15.94 -5.48
N GLU A 54 -6.40 15.89 -6.29
CA GLU A 54 -6.35 15.63 -7.72
C GLU A 54 -7.21 16.68 -8.43
N ASP A 55 -6.65 17.36 -9.44
CA ASP A 55 -7.30 18.45 -10.18
C ASP A 55 -7.87 19.58 -9.29
N GLY A 56 -7.26 19.82 -8.14
CA GLY A 56 -7.69 20.82 -7.15
C GLY A 56 -8.82 20.35 -6.22
N GLU A 57 -9.35 19.15 -6.43
CA GLU A 57 -10.37 18.54 -5.57
C GLU A 57 -9.75 17.64 -4.51
N THR A 58 -10.25 17.72 -3.28
CA THR A 58 -9.85 16.80 -2.21
C THR A 58 -10.66 15.51 -2.34
N LYS A 59 -9.97 14.40 -2.59
CA LYS A 59 -10.53 13.06 -2.73
C LYS A 59 -9.92 12.12 -1.70
N TYR A 60 -10.48 10.92 -1.59
CA TYR A 60 -9.92 9.87 -0.75
C TYR A 60 -10.21 8.47 -1.29
N VAL A 61 -9.38 7.53 -0.87
CA VAL A 61 -9.63 6.09 -1.00
C VAL A 61 -9.56 5.41 0.36
N LEU A 62 -10.26 4.29 0.50
CA LEU A 62 -10.20 3.43 1.69
C LEU A 62 -9.31 2.23 1.39
N HIS A 63 -8.15 2.21 2.04
CA HIS A 63 -7.18 1.13 1.99
C HIS A 63 -7.43 0.16 3.15
N LYS A 64 -7.75 -1.09 2.84
CA LYS A 64 -7.96 -2.16 3.82
C LYS A 64 -6.77 -3.11 3.82
N VAL A 65 -6.20 -3.38 4.99
CA VAL A 65 -5.18 -4.42 5.18
C VAL A 65 -5.85 -5.78 5.11
N GLU A 66 -5.46 -6.64 4.17
CA GLU A 66 -6.05 -7.97 4.01
C GLU A 66 -5.21 -9.04 4.70
N ALA A 67 -3.88 -9.00 4.53
CA ALA A 67 -2.97 -9.94 5.17
C ALA A 67 -1.58 -9.34 5.37
N ILE A 68 -0.91 -9.76 6.45
CA ILE A 68 0.48 -9.41 6.76
C ILE A 68 1.23 -10.71 7.03
N ASP A 69 2.33 -10.93 6.31
CA ASP A 69 3.25 -12.04 6.52
C ASP A 69 4.65 -11.45 6.71
N GLU A 70 4.94 -10.95 7.91
CA GLU A 70 6.20 -10.28 8.21
C GLU A 70 7.40 -11.22 8.05
N ALA A 71 7.22 -12.50 8.35
CA ALA A 71 8.28 -13.51 8.24
C ALA A 71 8.76 -13.70 6.81
N ASN A 72 7.88 -13.51 5.83
CA ASN A 72 8.21 -13.64 4.41
C ASN A 72 8.09 -12.32 3.63
N PHE A 73 8.01 -11.18 4.32
CA PHE A 73 7.84 -9.84 3.71
C PHE A 73 6.64 -9.75 2.77
N GLY A 74 5.54 -10.43 3.11
CA GLY A 74 4.27 -10.37 2.41
C GLY A 74 3.35 -9.29 2.98
N TYR A 75 2.66 -8.58 2.10
CA TYR A 75 1.68 -7.56 2.47
C TYR A 75 0.58 -7.49 1.42
N ASN A 76 -0.64 -7.81 1.81
CA ASN A 76 -1.79 -7.76 0.93
C ASN A 76 -2.77 -6.71 1.44
N TYR A 77 -3.29 -5.92 0.53
CA TYR A 77 -4.27 -4.88 0.83
C TYR A 77 -5.26 -4.71 -0.31
N SER A 78 -6.37 -4.06 -0.03
CA SER A 78 -7.35 -3.68 -1.06
C SER A 78 -7.70 -2.21 -0.97
N ILE A 79 -8.03 -1.60 -2.10
CA ILE A 79 -8.82 -0.37 -2.13
C ILE A 79 -10.28 -0.76 -2.23
N VAL A 80 -11.06 -0.45 -1.20
CA VAL A 80 -12.44 -0.95 -1.00
C VAL A 80 -13.51 0.14 -1.12
N GLY A 81 -13.13 1.33 -1.58
CA GLY A 81 -14.06 2.44 -1.80
C GLY A 81 -13.41 3.81 -1.64
N GLY A 82 -14.26 4.83 -1.52
CA GLY A 82 -13.89 6.24 -1.50
C GLY A 82 -14.09 6.90 -2.87
N VAL A 83 -14.21 8.22 -2.88
CA VAL A 83 -14.52 9.02 -4.09
C VAL A 83 -13.39 9.02 -5.13
N GLY A 84 -12.21 8.54 -4.75
CA GLY A 84 -11.08 8.30 -5.67
C GLY A 84 -11.13 6.96 -6.41
N LEU A 85 -12.01 6.04 -6.02
CA LEU A 85 -12.21 4.77 -6.72
C LEU A 85 -13.32 4.95 -7.77
N PRO A 86 -13.13 4.55 -9.05
CA PRO A 86 -14.20 4.63 -10.05
C PRO A 86 -15.44 3.86 -9.61
N VAL A 87 -16.63 4.42 -9.85
CA VAL A 87 -17.91 3.81 -9.44
C VAL A 87 -18.20 2.44 -10.09
N THR A 88 -17.47 2.10 -11.15
CA THR A 88 -17.57 0.81 -11.85
C THR A 88 -16.66 -0.26 -11.28
N VAL A 89 -15.81 0.07 -10.31
CA VAL A 89 -14.86 -0.86 -9.68
C VAL A 89 -15.31 -1.07 -8.24
N GLU A 90 -15.64 -2.31 -7.89
CA GLU A 90 -16.05 -2.66 -6.53
C GLU A 90 -14.85 -2.60 -5.59
N LYS A 91 -13.73 -3.17 -6.03
CA LYS A 91 -12.53 -3.32 -5.23
C LYS A 91 -11.30 -3.57 -6.10
N ILE A 92 -10.14 -3.11 -5.64
CA ILE A 92 -8.85 -3.46 -6.23
C ILE A 92 -8.00 -4.12 -5.16
N THR A 93 -7.61 -5.37 -5.36
CA THR A 93 -6.76 -6.11 -4.43
C THR A 93 -5.31 -6.16 -4.93
N PHE A 94 -4.37 -5.88 -4.04
CA PHE A 94 -2.94 -5.89 -4.25
C PHE A 94 -2.33 -7.00 -3.40
N GLU A 95 -1.71 -7.98 -4.06
CA GLU A 95 -0.97 -9.06 -3.43
C GLU A 95 0.51 -8.82 -3.65
N SER A 96 1.23 -8.46 -2.60
CA SER A 96 2.63 -8.04 -2.70
C SER A 96 3.57 -8.84 -1.80
N LYS A 97 4.78 -9.09 -2.31
CA LYS A 97 5.84 -9.76 -1.55
C LYS A 97 7.22 -9.27 -1.97
N LEU A 98 8.10 -9.08 -1.00
CA LEU A 98 9.50 -8.76 -1.24
C LEU A 98 10.39 -10.00 -1.12
N PHE A 99 11.40 -10.06 -1.98
CA PHE A 99 12.43 -11.09 -2.01
C PHE A 99 13.82 -10.45 -1.96
N ALA A 100 14.83 -11.24 -1.60
CA ALA A 100 16.21 -10.82 -1.75
C ALA A 100 16.55 -10.59 -3.22
N GLY A 101 17.14 -9.43 -3.52
CA GLY A 101 17.63 -9.07 -4.84
C GLY A 101 19.16 -9.09 -4.90
N PRO A 102 19.73 -8.79 -6.09
CA PRO A 102 21.17 -8.63 -6.28
C PRO A 102 21.77 -7.58 -5.34
N ASP A 103 23.04 -7.71 -5.02
CA ASP A 103 23.83 -6.71 -4.27
C ASP A 103 23.22 -6.31 -2.91
N GLY A 104 22.49 -7.22 -2.27
CA GLY A 104 21.81 -6.95 -1.00
C GLY A 104 20.54 -6.11 -1.11
N GLY A 105 20.09 -5.83 -2.34
CA GLY A 105 18.83 -5.15 -2.63
C GLY A 105 17.60 -6.06 -2.51
N SER A 106 16.50 -5.65 -3.12
CA SER A 106 15.22 -6.35 -3.08
C SER A 106 14.54 -6.44 -4.46
N ILE A 107 13.73 -7.49 -4.61
CA ILE A 107 12.81 -7.68 -5.72
C ILE A 107 11.40 -7.67 -5.15
N GLY A 108 10.56 -6.75 -5.61
CA GLY A 108 9.15 -6.68 -5.27
C GLY A 108 8.30 -7.32 -6.37
N LYS A 109 7.42 -8.24 -5.98
CA LYS A 109 6.41 -8.82 -6.86
C LYS A 109 5.05 -8.35 -6.44
N LEU A 110 4.25 -7.92 -7.42
CA LEU A 110 2.90 -7.41 -7.22
C LEU A 110 1.93 -8.07 -8.19
N THR A 111 0.83 -8.59 -7.66
CA THR A 111 -0.35 -8.98 -8.43
C THR A 111 -1.50 -8.05 -8.08
N VAL A 112 -2.14 -7.48 -9.11
CA VAL A 112 -3.28 -6.58 -8.97
C VAL A 112 -4.51 -7.27 -9.55
N LYS A 113 -5.60 -7.30 -8.79
CA LYS A 113 -6.89 -7.89 -9.18
C LYS A 113 -7.95 -6.80 -9.12
N TYR A 114 -8.65 -6.58 -10.21
CA TYR A 114 -9.79 -5.67 -10.31
C TYR A 114 -11.07 -6.49 -10.16
N GLN A 115 -11.95 -6.09 -9.26
CA GLN A 115 -13.28 -6.65 -9.09
C GLN A 115 -14.33 -5.62 -9.49
#